data_AF-A0A0F9GJB0-F1
#
_entry.id   AF-A0A0F9GJB0-F1
#
_cell.length_a   1.000
_cell.length_b   1.000
_cell.length_c   1.000
_cell.angle_alpha   90.00
_cell.angle_beta   90.00
_cell.angle_gamma   90.00
#
_symmetry.space_group_name_H-M   'P 1'
#
loop_
_entity.id
_entity.type
_entity.pdbx_description
1 polymer ?
#
loop_
_entity_poly.entity_id
_entity_poly.type
_entity_poly.pdbx_seq_one_letter_code
_entity_poly.pdbx_strand_id
1 'polypeptide(L)'
;VWPGATGQSKTRVVFTPPNGGRPINTTYQGEWSLYRMLDELSAKRNKTREDLKLHFALMGNNAKVELLPKSIRHPFWNKSIEKFSCPTRL
;
A
#
# COMPACT_ATOMS: atom_id res chain seq x y z
N VAL A 1 9.86 -7.62 -5.01
CA VAL A 1 9.62 -8.51 -3.86
C VAL A 1 9.65 -7.65 -2.61
N TRP A 2 8.72 -7.83 -1.68
CA TRP A 2 8.74 -7.17 -0.37
C TRP A 2 9.14 -8.21 0.69
N PRO A 3 9.87 -7.82 1.75
CA PRO A 3 10.60 -6.57 1.92
C PRO A 3 11.81 -6.59 0.96
N GLY A 4 12.06 -5.51 0.23
CA GLY A 4 13.14 -5.49 -0.78
C GLY A 4 14.51 -5.87 -0.18
N ALA A 5 15.41 -6.43 -0.98
CA ALA A 5 16.74 -6.84 -0.52
C ALA A 5 17.61 -5.67 -0.03
N THR A 6 17.38 -4.48 -0.57
CA THR A 6 17.88 -3.22 -0.01
C THR A 6 16.77 -2.66 0.86
N GLY A 7 17.06 -2.36 2.13
CA GLY A 7 16.12 -1.84 3.14
C GLY A 7 15.50 -0.49 2.77
N GLN A 8 14.77 -0.45 1.66
CA GLN A 8 13.98 0.68 1.24
C GLN A 8 12.74 0.72 2.13
N SER A 9 12.90 1.36 3.27
CA SER A 9 11.87 1.60 4.27
C SER A 9 10.88 2.69 3.80
N LYS A 10 10.51 2.72 2.51
CA LYS A 10 9.54 3.70 2.00
C LYS A 10 8.76 3.20 0.80
N THR A 11 7.51 3.65 0.71
CA THR A 11 6.63 3.47 -0.44
C THR A 11 6.19 4.85 -0.91
N ARG A 12 6.41 5.15 -2.19
CA ARG A 12 6.12 6.46 -2.77
C ARG A 12 5.18 6.31 -3.96
N VAL A 13 4.16 7.15 -4.01
CA VAL A 13 3.26 7.31 -5.17
C VAL A 13 3.50 8.69 -5.75
N VAL A 14 3.73 8.78 -7.06
CA VAL A 14 4.02 10.03 -7.76
C VAL A 14 3.12 10.15 -8.98
N PHE A 15 2.45 11.29 -9.12
CA PHE A 15 1.76 11.72 -10.33
C PHE A 15 2.61 12.78 -11.01
N THR A 16 3.00 12.50 -12.26
CA THR A 16 3.75 13.43 -13.11
C THR A 16 2.79 14.05 -14.13
N PRO A 17 2.51 15.36 -14.06
CA PRO A 17 1.65 16.02 -15.04
C PRO A 17 2.28 16.00 -16.45
N PRO A 18 1.48 15.88 -17.52
CA PRO A 18 1.99 15.81 -18.89
C PRO A 18 2.74 17.09 -19.33
N ASN A 19 2.42 18.25 -18.74
CA ASN A 19 2.95 19.55 -19.15
C ASN A 19 4.18 20.02 -18.35
N GLY A 20 4.89 19.11 -17.66
CA GLY A 20 6.09 19.48 -16.89
C GLY A 20 5.81 20.25 -15.58
N GLY A 21 4.60 20.16 -15.04
CA GLY A 21 4.24 20.72 -13.74
C GLY A 21 4.91 20.02 -12.55
N ARG A 22 4.83 20.62 -11.36
CA ARG A 22 5.39 20.02 -10.14
C ARG A 22 4.76 18.63 -9.87
N PRO A 23 5.56 17.57 -9.64
CA PRO A 23 5.03 16.26 -9.32
C PRO A 23 4.27 16.26 -7.99
N ILE A 24 3.08 15.67 -8.01
CA ILE A 24 2.28 15.47 -6.79
C ILE A 24 2.63 14.08 -6.26
N ASN A 25 2.99 13.99 -4.99
CA ASN A 25 3.39 12.72 -4.41
C ASN A 25 2.96 12.55 -2.97
N THR A 26 2.82 11.29 -2.56
CA THR A 26 2.71 10.90 -1.15
C THR A 26 3.77 9.84 -0.84
N THR A 27 4.28 9.85 0.39
CA THR A 27 5.31 8.93 0.83
C THR A 27 4.93 8.33 2.18
N TYR A 28 4.96 7.00 2.24
CA TYR A 28 4.83 6.20 3.45
C TYR A 28 6.24 5.77 3.87
N GLN A 29 6.58 5.93 5.15
CA GLN A 29 7.90 5.59 5.70
C GLN A 29 7.87 4.24 6.40
N GLY A 30 9.03 3.72 6.80
CA GLY A 30 9.27 2.47 7.54
C GLY A 30 9.19 1.17 6.71
N GLU A 31 9.68 0.07 7.27
CA GLU A 31 9.70 -1.26 6.63
C GLU A 31 8.30 -1.77 6.20
N TRP A 32 7.27 -1.30 6.91
CA TRP A 32 5.86 -1.63 6.67
C TRP A 32 5.13 -0.55 5.86
N SER A 33 5.85 0.35 5.17
CA SER A 33 5.26 1.43 4.37
C SER A 33 4.28 0.93 3.32
N LEU A 34 4.56 -0.21 2.70
CA LEU A 34 3.69 -0.81 1.68
C LEU A 34 2.34 -1.22 2.27
N TYR A 35 2.34 -1.87 3.44
CA TYR A 35 1.11 -2.29 4.12
C TYR A 35 0.29 -1.09 4.55
N ARG A 36 0.94 -0.06 5.12
CA ARG A 36 0.26 1.19 5.48
C ARG A 36 -0.43 1.86 4.30
N MET A 37 0.22 1.88 3.13
CA MET A 37 -0.40 2.39 1.90
C MET A 37 -1.64 1.55 1.52
N LEU A 38 -1.53 0.22 1.54
CA LEU A 38 -2.65 -0.67 1.20
C LEU A 38 -3.80 -0.53 2.21
N ASP A 39 -3.49 -0.39 3.49
CA ASP A 39 -4.47 -0.17 4.56
C ASP A 39 -5.25 1.12 4.35
N GLU A 40 -4.55 2.23 4.05
CA GLU A 40 -5.20 3.53 3.76
C GLU A 40 -6.13 3.44 2.55
N LEU A 41 -5.70 2.79 1.46
CA LEU A 41 -6.53 2.59 0.28
C LEU A 41 -7.76 1.73 0.58
N SER A 42 -7.59 0.67 1.37
CA SER A 42 -8.70 -0.20 1.77
C SER A 42 -9.68 0.49 2.72
N ALA A 43 -9.20 1.41 3.57
CA ALA A 43 -10.04 2.19 4.46
C ALA A 43 -10.88 3.22 3.69
N LYS A 44 -10.32 3.80 2.62
CA LYS A 44 -11.07 4.67 1.68
C LYS A 44 -12.06 3.89 0.82
N ARG A 45 -11.76 2.62 0.52
CA ARG A 45 -12.58 1.75 -0.31
C ARG A 45 -12.51 0.31 0.18
N ASN A 46 -13.47 -0.10 1.00
CA ASN A 46 -13.51 -1.47 1.56
C ASN A 46 -13.48 -2.57 0.47
N LYS A 47 -14.13 -2.32 -0.67
CA LYS A 47 -14.18 -3.27 -1.80
C LYS A 47 -12.80 -3.58 -2.41
N THR A 48 -11.78 -2.77 -2.16
CA THR A 48 -10.39 -3.06 -2.56
C THR A 48 -9.87 -4.38 -1.99
N ARG A 49 -10.37 -4.81 -0.82
CA ARG A 49 -9.99 -6.11 -0.22
C ARG A 49 -10.55 -7.32 -0.96
N GLU A 50 -11.57 -7.11 -1.80
CA GLU A 50 -12.25 -8.16 -2.57
C GLU A 50 -11.81 -8.15 -4.04
N ASP A 51 -11.79 -6.96 -4.67
CA ASP A 51 -11.50 -6.82 -6.09
C ASP A 51 -10.03 -6.50 -6.39
N LEU A 52 -9.21 -6.29 -5.35
CA LEU A 52 -7.79 -5.95 -5.44
C LEU A 52 -7.51 -4.70 -6.30
N LYS A 53 -8.50 -3.82 -6.46
CA LYS A 53 -8.35 -2.55 -7.19
C LYS A 53 -7.90 -1.44 -6.25
N LEU A 54 -6.72 -0.91 -6.51
CA LEU A 54 -6.10 0.19 -5.79
C LEU A 54 -6.51 1.51 -6.44
N HIS A 55 -7.25 2.33 -5.71
CA HIS A 55 -7.73 3.64 -6.17
C HIS A 55 -6.92 4.76 -5.51
N PHE A 56 -5.97 5.31 -6.25
CA PHE A 56 -5.19 6.46 -5.80
C PHE A 56 -5.92 7.75 -6.17
N ALA A 57 -6.11 8.63 -5.20
CA ALA A 57 -6.65 9.97 -5.38
C ALA A 57 -5.75 10.97 -4.64
N LEU A 58 -5.01 11.81 -5.38
CA LEU A 58 -4.08 12.80 -4.83
C LEU A 58 -4.25 14.15 -5.54
N MET A 59 -4.69 15.17 -4.79
CA MET A 59 -4.87 16.55 -5.27
C MET A 59 -5.57 16.64 -6.64
N GLY A 60 -6.71 15.94 -6.78
CA GLY A 60 -7.50 15.90 -8.02
C GLY A 60 -7.02 14.91 -9.09
N ASN A 61 -5.84 14.30 -8.93
CA ASN A 61 -5.36 13.24 -9.81
C ASN A 61 -5.86 11.89 -9.33
N ASN A 62 -6.32 11.05 -10.27
CA ASN A 62 -6.82 9.72 -9.96
C ASN A 62 -6.07 8.68 -10.79
N ALA A 63 -5.68 7.57 -10.15
CA ALA A 63 -5.17 6.39 -10.81
C ALA A 63 -5.86 5.14 -10.25
N LYS A 64 -6.15 4.19 -11.14
CA LYS A 64 -6.65 2.87 -10.77
C LYS A 64 -5.62 1.85 -11.21
N VAL A 65 -5.18 1.03 -10.28
CA VAL A 65 -4.20 -0.04 -10.52
C VAL A 65 -4.77 -1.32 -9.96
N GLU A 66 -4.50 -2.44 -10.62
CA GLU A 66 -4.89 -3.76 -10.14
C GLU A 66 -3.71 -4.41 -9.42
N LEU A 67 -3.95 -4.90 -8.20
CA LEU A 67 -2.99 -5.69 -7.46
C LEU A 67 -3.15 -7.15 -7.89
N LEU A 68 -2.08 -7.73 -8.43
CA LEU A 68 -2.04 -9.13 -8.90
C LEU A 68 -1.09 -9.96 -8.01
N PRO A 69 -1.60 -10.59 -6.94
CA PRO A 69 -0.82 -11.51 -6.12
C PRO A 69 -0.43 -12.76 -6.90
N LYS A 70 0.75 -13.32 -6.61
CA LYS A 70 1.15 -14.63 -7.16
C LYS A 70 0.39 -15.82 -6.56
N SER A 71 -0.30 -15.61 -5.44
CA SER A 71 -0.99 -16.64 -4.67
C SER A 71 -2.30 -16.07 -4.15
N ILE A 72 -3.35 -16.90 -4.13
CA ILE A 72 -4.64 -16.59 -3.50
C ILE A 72 -4.43 -16.27 -2.02
N ARG A 73 -3.52 -17.00 -1.35
CA ARG A 73 -3.06 -16.68 0.01
C ARG A 73 -1.93 -15.67 -0.09
N HIS A 74 -2.24 -14.41 0.19
CA HIS A 74 -1.28 -13.31 0.24
C HIS A 74 -1.28 -12.65 1.63
N PRO A 75 -0.21 -11.96 2.04
CA PRO A 75 -0.10 -11.43 3.39
C PRO A 75 -0.90 -10.14 3.64
N PHE A 76 -1.43 -9.49 2.58
CA PHE A 76 -2.21 -8.25 2.71
C PHE A 76 -3.51 -8.45 3.49
N TRP A 77 -3.81 -7.53 4.42
CA TRP A 77 -4.98 -7.55 5.33
C TRP A 77 -5.18 -8.85 6.11
N ASN A 78 -4.09 -9.56 6.39
CA ASN A 78 -4.14 -10.75 7.22
C ASN A 78 -4.39 -10.38 8.69
N LYS A 79 -5.56 -10.71 9.20
CA LYS A 79 -5.98 -10.44 10.60
C LYS A 79 -5.00 -10.98 11.64
N SER A 80 -4.31 -12.09 11.34
CA SER A 80 -3.32 -12.68 12.24
C SER A 80 -2.05 -11.83 12.37
N ILE A 81 -1.75 -11.01 11.36
CA ILE A 81 -0.61 -10.08 11.38
C ILE A 81 -1.02 -8.74 11.98
N GLU A 82 -2.20 -8.21 11.61
CA GLU A 82 -2.70 -6.91 12.09
C GLU A 82 -2.85 -6.83 13.62
N LYS A 83 -3.20 -7.95 14.26
CA LYS A 83 -3.43 -8.04 15.72
C LYS A 83 -2.33 -8.80 16.46
N PHE A 84 -1.22 -9.09 15.78
CA PHE A 84 -0.15 -9.85 16.41
C PHE A 84 0.49 -9.06 17.55
N SER A 85 0.59 -9.69 18.71
CA SER A 85 1.34 -9.18 19.86
C SER A 85 2.11 -10.35 20.45
N CYS A 86 3.38 -10.13 20.79
CA CYS A 86 4.19 -11.15 21.43
C CYS A 86 3.61 -11.45 22.83
N PRO A 87 3.39 -12.73 23.20
CA PRO A 87 3.02 -13.09 24.55
C PRO A 87 4.05 -12.55 25.55
N THR A 88 3.57 -11.96 26.65
CA THR A 88 4.43 -11.39 27.69
C THR A 88 5.06 -12.45 28.61
N ARG A 89 4.63 -13.70 28.48
CA ARG A 89 5.21 -14.89 29.14
C ARG A 89 5.14 -16.09 28.21
N LEU A 90 6.15 -16.96 28.33
CA LEU A 90 6.22 -18.28 27.71
C LEU A 90 5.30 -19.27 28.43
#